data_AF-A0AB73FFB9-F1
#
_entry.id   AF-A0AB73FFB9-F1
#
_cell.length_a   1.000
_cell.length_b   1.000
_cell.length_c   1.000
_cell.angle_alpha   90.00
_cell.angle_beta   90.00
_cell.angle_gamma   90.00
#
_symmetry.space_group_name_H-M   'P 1'
#
loop_
_entity.id
_entity.type
_entity.pdbx_description
1 polymer ?
#
loop_
_entity_poly.entity_id
_entity_poly.type
_entity_poly.pdbx_seq_one_letter_code
_entity_poly.pdbx_strand_id
1 'polypeptide(L)'
;MTNQKLFFQINILFLFFSFFILLFVFPVGGKIDMYLIQPWIDSTGHFFNRDNWYLERLNHEIVKQIITGIYVIFLGLWLASFKLKKLKPYRWQYGYMFFVSMLGSSIVGLIKSQSAHACPWNMVHPNTLGSYIWDFSAKHGHCFPGGHASAGFILMTGYFVYRLEQPKRAYFYLFSGILLGFMMGWAQMMRGAHFLSHNLWTGWVVWAINILFYAICIHRFEFEKQVKQELT
;
A
#
# COMPACT_ATOMS: atom_id res chain seq x y z
N MET A 1 23.31 -5.45 18.28
CA MET A 1 23.02 -4.03 17.93
C MET A 1 23.41 -3.64 16.50
N THR A 2 24.51 -4.14 15.94
CA THR A 2 25.04 -3.73 14.61
C THR A 2 24.07 -4.00 13.45
N ASN A 3 23.38 -5.15 13.46
CA ASN A 3 22.45 -5.52 12.38
C ASN A 3 21.17 -4.68 12.32
N GLN A 4 20.66 -4.15 13.44
CA GLN A 4 19.48 -3.27 13.43
C GLN A 4 19.85 -1.86 12.98
N LYS A 5 20.99 -1.33 13.45
CA LYS A 5 21.48 -0.01 13.01
C LYS A 5 21.66 0.01 11.49
N LEU A 6 22.32 -1.00 10.93
CA LEU A 6 22.49 -1.13 9.49
C LEU A 6 21.14 -1.23 8.76
N PHE A 7 20.19 -2.01 9.28
CA PHE A 7 18.86 -2.12 8.69
C PHE A 7 18.13 -0.79 8.61
N PHE A 8 18.11 -0.01 9.70
CA PHE A 8 17.48 1.30 9.70
C PHE A 8 18.20 2.28 8.79
N GLN A 9 19.54 2.27 8.77
CA GLN A 9 20.33 3.10 7.85
C GLN A 9 19.98 2.81 6.38
N ILE A 10 19.96 1.53 5.98
CA ILE A 10 19.60 1.12 4.62
C ILE A 10 18.18 1.58 4.28
N ASN A 11 17.21 1.41 5.18
CA ASN A 11 15.82 1.79 4.90
C ASN A 11 15.60 3.31 4.89
N ILE A 12 16.31 4.06 5.72
CA ILE A 12 16.27 5.53 5.70
C ILE A 12 16.86 6.04 4.37
N LEU A 13 18.02 5.50 3.95
CA LEU A 13 18.61 5.83 2.66
C LEU A 13 17.67 5.45 1.52
N PHE A 14 17.08 4.26 1.56
CA PHE A 14 16.09 3.82 0.59
C PHE A 14 14.93 4.82 0.51
N LEU A 15 14.28 5.14 1.64
CA LEU A 15 13.16 6.08 1.68
C LEU A 15 13.55 7.46 1.15
N PHE A 16 14.74 7.94 1.51
CA PHE A 16 15.28 9.23 1.06
C PHE A 16 15.49 9.25 -0.45
N PHE A 17 16.26 8.31 -1.01
CA PHE A 17 16.52 8.27 -2.45
C PHE A 17 15.25 7.98 -3.25
N SER A 18 14.40 7.05 -2.77
CA SER A 18 13.13 6.76 -3.44
C SER A 18 12.20 7.97 -3.42
N PHE A 19 12.20 8.79 -2.38
CA PHE A 19 11.41 10.03 -2.34
C PHE A 19 11.80 10.97 -3.49
N PHE A 20 13.10 11.21 -3.70
CA PHE A 20 13.56 12.06 -4.81
C PHE A 20 13.33 11.43 -6.17
N ILE A 21 13.45 10.10 -6.29
CA ILE A 21 13.08 9.38 -7.51
C ILE A 21 11.59 9.59 -7.81
N LEU A 22 10.71 9.46 -6.81
CA LEU A 22 9.28 9.70 -7.00
C LEU A 22 8.97 11.16 -7.34
N LEU A 23 9.71 12.11 -6.77
CA LEU A 23 9.50 13.53 -7.04
C LEU A 23 9.94 13.94 -8.45
N PHE A 24 11.09 13.44 -8.92
CA PHE A 24 11.71 13.91 -10.17
C PHE A 24 11.54 12.97 -11.36
N VAL A 25 11.46 11.66 -11.14
CA VAL A 25 11.32 10.65 -12.21
C VAL A 25 9.85 10.27 -12.40
N PHE A 26 9.08 10.18 -11.32
CA PHE A 26 7.65 9.84 -11.34
C PHE A 26 6.75 10.97 -10.80
N PRO A 27 6.90 12.22 -11.27
CA PRO A 27 6.00 13.29 -10.84
C PRO A 27 4.57 12.95 -11.24
N VAL A 28 3.61 13.35 -10.40
CA VAL A 28 2.19 13.04 -10.64
C VAL A 28 1.72 13.66 -11.95
N GLY A 29 1.19 12.83 -12.86
CA GLY A 29 0.79 13.25 -14.20
C GLY A 29 1.98 13.50 -15.15
N GLY A 30 3.17 13.03 -14.78
CA GLY A 30 4.38 13.17 -15.59
C GLY A 30 4.41 12.27 -16.82
N LYS A 31 5.49 12.36 -17.60
CA LYS A 31 5.64 11.62 -18.87
C LYS A 31 5.43 10.11 -18.74
N ILE A 32 5.92 9.49 -17.67
CA ILE A 32 5.80 8.04 -17.44
C ILE A 32 4.34 7.67 -17.10
N ASP A 33 3.69 8.46 -16.25
CA ASP A 33 2.27 8.27 -15.94
C ASP A 33 1.44 8.33 -17.22
N MET A 34 1.69 9.34 -18.05
CA MET A 34 1.02 9.51 -19.33
C MET A 34 1.30 8.35 -20.28
N TYR A 35 2.57 7.95 -20.45
CA TYR A 35 2.92 6.83 -21.31
C TYR A 35 2.19 5.53 -20.94
N LEU A 36 2.04 5.25 -19.64
CA LEU A 36 1.42 4.02 -19.15
C LEU A 36 -0.11 4.08 -19.10
N ILE A 37 -0.70 5.27 -18.99
CA ILE A 37 -2.16 5.41 -18.91
C ILE A 37 -2.84 5.53 -20.28
N GLN A 38 -2.15 6.12 -21.26
CA GLN A 38 -2.69 6.36 -22.61
C GLN A 38 -3.14 5.10 -23.37
N PRO A 39 -2.51 3.91 -23.22
CA PRO A 39 -3.02 2.70 -23.88
C PRO A 39 -4.43 2.27 -23.44
N TRP A 40 -4.96 2.84 -22.35
CA TRP A 40 -6.26 2.47 -21.78
C TRP A 40 -7.39 3.43 -22.13
N ILE A 41 -7.10 4.43 -22.97
CA ILE A 41 -8.06 5.46 -23.40
C ILE A 41 -8.28 5.37 -24.91
N ASP A 42 -9.52 5.59 -25.34
CA ASP A 42 -9.84 5.68 -26.76
C ASP A 42 -9.61 7.10 -27.32
N SER A 43 -9.82 7.24 -28.63
CA SER A 43 -9.65 8.53 -29.33
C SER A 43 -10.59 9.63 -28.83
N THR A 44 -11.68 9.29 -28.13
CA THR A 44 -12.66 10.25 -27.59
C THR A 44 -12.37 10.64 -26.14
N GLY A 45 -11.38 10.03 -25.51
CA GLY A 45 -11.02 10.27 -24.12
C GLY A 45 -11.76 9.38 -23.12
N HIS A 46 -12.44 8.33 -23.60
CA HIS A 46 -13.12 7.37 -22.75
C HIS A 46 -12.19 6.20 -22.40
N PHE A 47 -12.16 5.83 -21.11
CA PHE A 47 -11.35 4.73 -20.61
C PHE A 47 -12.05 3.39 -20.83
N PHE A 48 -11.43 2.47 -21.58
CA PHE A 48 -12.05 1.19 -21.96
C PHE A 48 -12.63 0.41 -20.78
N ASN A 49 -11.94 0.46 -19.64
CA ASN A 49 -12.28 -0.35 -18.48
C ASN A 49 -12.99 0.45 -17.37
N ARG A 50 -13.37 1.71 -17.58
CA ARG A 50 -13.96 2.57 -16.54
C ARG A 50 -15.10 1.88 -15.79
N ASP A 51 -16.06 1.37 -16.58
CA ASP A 51 -17.29 0.73 -16.13
C ASP A 51 -17.23 -0.80 -16.23
N ASN A 52 -16.02 -1.37 -16.36
CA ASN A 52 -15.85 -2.82 -16.45
C ASN A 52 -16.16 -3.47 -15.10
N TRP A 53 -17.37 -4.03 -14.99
CA TRP A 53 -17.88 -4.68 -13.79
C TRP A 53 -16.94 -5.76 -13.25
N TYR A 54 -16.21 -6.47 -14.12
CA TYR A 54 -15.35 -7.57 -13.73
C TYR A 54 -14.11 -7.07 -12.99
N LEU A 55 -13.45 -6.04 -13.53
CA LEU A 55 -12.30 -5.40 -12.88
C LEU A 55 -12.70 -4.71 -11.59
N GLU A 56 -13.89 -4.12 -11.55
CA GLU A 56 -14.46 -3.55 -10.34
C GLU A 56 -14.73 -4.62 -9.28
N ARG A 57 -15.49 -5.68 -9.59
CA ARG A 57 -15.82 -6.74 -8.63
C ARG A 57 -14.57 -7.49 -8.15
N LEU A 58 -13.66 -7.86 -9.05
CA LEU A 58 -12.45 -8.57 -8.67
C LEU A 58 -11.60 -7.75 -7.68
N ASN A 59 -11.37 -6.48 -8.00
CA ASN A 59 -10.48 -5.62 -7.23
C ASN A 59 -11.16 -5.07 -5.96
N HIS A 60 -12.37 -4.51 -6.10
CA HIS A 60 -13.09 -3.84 -5.02
C HIS A 60 -13.78 -4.82 -4.07
N GLU A 61 -14.23 -5.98 -4.54
CA GLU A 61 -15.02 -6.89 -3.71
C GLU A 61 -14.23 -8.13 -3.32
N ILE A 62 -13.61 -8.84 -4.26
CA ILE A 62 -12.95 -10.10 -3.90
C ILE A 62 -11.62 -9.85 -3.17
N VAL A 63 -10.66 -9.20 -3.84
CA VAL A 63 -9.29 -9.04 -3.29
C VAL A 63 -9.33 -8.22 -1.99
N LYS A 64 -10.08 -7.12 -1.98
CA LYS A 64 -10.24 -6.27 -0.78
C LYS A 64 -10.91 -7.03 0.38
N GLN A 65 -11.94 -7.84 0.13
CA GLN A 65 -12.57 -8.64 1.20
C GLN A 65 -11.63 -9.73 1.73
N ILE A 66 -10.87 -10.39 0.86
CA ILE A 66 -9.86 -11.37 1.29
C ILE A 66 -8.84 -10.71 2.21
N ILE A 67 -8.27 -9.57 1.81
CA ILE A 67 -7.31 -8.83 2.62
C ILE A 67 -7.94 -8.38 3.94
N THR A 68 -9.17 -7.87 3.90
CA THR A 68 -9.91 -7.50 5.12
C THR A 68 -10.10 -8.71 6.04
N GLY A 69 -10.46 -9.86 5.47
CA GLY A 69 -10.58 -11.13 6.19
C GLY A 69 -9.29 -11.55 6.88
N ILE A 70 -8.13 -11.38 6.22
CA ILE A 70 -6.82 -11.63 6.83
C ILE A 70 -6.65 -10.78 8.10
N TYR A 71 -6.99 -9.48 8.05
CA TYR A 71 -6.88 -8.60 9.22
C TYR A 71 -7.90 -8.92 10.31
N VAL A 72 -9.13 -9.30 9.95
CA VAL A 72 -10.13 -9.79 10.91
C VAL A 72 -9.64 -11.06 11.62
N ILE A 73 -8.97 -11.97 10.90
CA ILE A 73 -8.35 -13.15 11.50
C ILE A 73 -7.25 -12.74 12.49
N PHE A 74 -6.39 -11.77 12.14
CA PHE A 74 -5.37 -11.27 13.06
C PHE A 74 -5.96 -10.60 14.30
N LEU A 75 -7.06 -9.85 14.16
CA LEU A 75 -7.81 -9.31 15.29
C LEU A 75 -8.36 -10.43 16.18
N GLY A 76 -8.98 -11.46 15.59
CA GLY A 76 -9.47 -12.63 16.29
C GLY A 76 -8.36 -13.38 17.05
N LEU A 77 -7.20 -13.59 16.41
CA LEU A 77 -6.03 -14.20 17.03
C LEU A 77 -5.48 -13.36 18.19
N TRP A 78 -5.44 -12.04 18.02
CA TRP A 78 -5.04 -11.12 19.09
C TRP A 78 -5.99 -11.22 20.30
N LEU A 79 -7.30 -11.15 20.09
CA LEU A 79 -8.31 -11.29 21.15
C LEU A 79 -8.25 -12.67 21.81
N ALA A 80 -8.14 -13.75 21.03
CA ALA A 80 -8.04 -15.11 21.53
C ALA A 80 -6.76 -15.32 22.36
N SER A 81 -5.67 -14.61 22.07
CA SER A 81 -4.41 -14.69 22.82
C SER A 81 -4.52 -14.24 24.28
N PHE A 82 -5.58 -13.52 24.66
CA PHE A 82 -5.84 -13.15 26.06
C PHE A 82 -6.38 -14.32 26.88
N LYS A 83 -7.06 -15.28 26.24
CA LYS A 83 -7.67 -16.44 26.91
C LYS A 83 -6.88 -17.73 26.69
N LEU A 84 -6.31 -17.93 25.50
CA LEU A 84 -5.66 -19.18 25.11
C LEU A 84 -4.15 -19.13 25.41
N LYS A 85 -3.69 -19.99 26.33
CA LYS A 85 -2.27 -20.09 26.72
C LYS A 85 -1.34 -20.33 25.53
N LYS A 86 -1.75 -21.14 24.55
CA LYS A 86 -0.98 -21.44 23.32
C LYS A 86 -0.70 -20.21 22.44
N LEU A 87 -1.58 -19.21 22.46
CA LEU A 87 -1.47 -18.01 21.62
C LEU A 87 -0.80 -16.84 22.35
N LYS A 88 -0.68 -16.90 23.68
CA LYS A 88 -0.10 -15.85 24.51
C LYS A 88 1.30 -15.40 24.05
N PRO A 89 2.23 -16.28 23.64
CA PRO A 89 3.55 -15.86 23.16
C PRO A 89 3.52 -15.01 21.88
N TYR A 90 2.45 -15.11 21.08
CA TYR A 90 2.33 -14.41 19.79
C TYR A 90 1.43 -13.18 19.87
N ARG A 91 0.89 -12.85 21.05
CA ARG A 91 -0.06 -11.75 21.27
C ARG A 91 0.43 -10.44 20.66
N TRP A 92 1.68 -10.06 20.94
CA TRP A 92 2.23 -8.80 20.43
C TRP A 92 2.30 -8.77 18.90
N GLN A 93 2.71 -9.87 18.27
CA GLN A 93 2.80 -9.97 16.81
C GLN A 93 1.41 -9.84 16.14
N TYR A 94 0.39 -10.50 16.69
CA TYR A 94 -0.98 -10.40 16.15
C TYR A 94 -1.54 -8.98 16.30
N GLY A 95 -1.33 -8.36 17.47
CA GLY A 95 -1.75 -6.98 17.72
C GLY A 95 -1.05 -6.00 16.79
N TYR A 96 0.28 -6.08 16.69
CA TYR A 96 1.06 -5.23 15.80
C TYR A 96 0.61 -5.36 14.34
N MET A 97 0.44 -6.59 13.85
CA MET A 97 -0.03 -6.84 12.48
C MET A 97 -1.36 -6.15 12.20
N PHE A 98 -2.32 -6.22 13.13
CA PHE A 98 -3.61 -5.58 12.98
C PHE A 98 -3.52 -4.05 13.09
N PHE A 99 -3.05 -3.53 14.22
CA PHE A 99 -3.14 -2.10 14.53
C PHE A 99 -2.26 -1.24 13.62
N VAL A 100 -1.03 -1.67 13.31
CA VAL A 100 -0.15 -0.90 12.41
C VAL A 100 -0.70 -0.92 10.98
N SER A 101 -1.30 -2.04 10.55
CA SER A 101 -1.96 -2.10 9.24
C SER A 101 -3.19 -1.19 9.16
N MET A 102 -4.03 -1.17 10.19
CA MET A 102 -5.20 -0.29 10.23
C MET A 102 -4.77 1.18 10.25
N LEU A 103 -3.76 1.52 11.05
CA LEU A 103 -3.23 2.87 11.12
C LEU A 103 -2.62 3.30 9.79
N GLY A 104 -1.79 2.45 9.17
CA GLY A 104 -1.20 2.74 7.86
C GLY A 104 -2.25 2.96 6.77
N SER A 105 -3.27 2.10 6.72
CA SER A 105 -4.41 2.25 5.80
C SER A 105 -5.19 3.54 6.06
N SER A 106 -5.39 3.90 7.33
CA SER A 106 -6.09 5.12 7.74
C SER A 106 -5.31 6.37 7.36
N ILE A 107 -3.98 6.38 7.55
CA ILE A 107 -3.12 7.50 7.14
C ILE A 107 -3.17 7.69 5.62
N VAL A 108 -3.09 6.61 4.82
CA VAL A 108 -3.27 6.71 3.36
C VAL A 108 -4.64 7.30 3.04
N GLY A 109 -5.70 6.83 3.71
CA GLY A 109 -7.06 7.35 3.54
C GLY A 109 -7.19 8.84 3.88
N LEU A 110 -6.53 9.30 4.94
CA LEU A 110 -6.52 10.69 5.36
C LEU A 110 -5.74 11.57 4.38
N ILE A 111 -4.57 11.14 3.92
CA ILE A 111 -3.82 11.87 2.87
C ILE A 111 -4.70 11.97 1.62
N LYS A 112 -5.38 10.87 1.25
CA LYS A 112 -6.28 10.81 0.10
C LYS A 112 -7.44 11.79 0.23
N SER A 113 -8.11 11.83 1.38
CA SER A 113 -9.25 12.73 1.61
C SER A 113 -8.84 14.21 1.61
N GLN A 114 -7.58 14.53 1.90
CA GLN A 114 -7.08 15.90 1.86
C GLN A 114 -6.42 16.27 0.53
N SER A 115 -6.33 15.33 -0.42
CA SER A 115 -5.63 15.54 -1.67
C SER A 115 -6.49 16.26 -2.70
N ALA A 116 -5.92 17.31 -3.29
CA ALA A 116 -6.54 18.05 -4.37
C ALA A 116 -6.43 17.34 -5.73
N HIS A 117 -5.65 16.26 -5.87
CA HIS A 117 -5.42 15.61 -7.17
C HIS A 117 -6.70 14.98 -7.73
N ALA A 118 -7.03 15.35 -8.97
CA ALA A 118 -8.08 14.73 -9.75
C ALA A 118 -7.73 13.28 -10.17
N CYS A 119 -8.75 12.48 -10.43
CA CYS A 119 -8.59 11.17 -11.05
C CYS A 119 -8.36 11.37 -12.55
N PRO A 120 -7.50 10.56 -13.20
CA PRO A 120 -7.26 10.69 -14.64
C PRO A 120 -8.53 10.70 -15.50
N TRP A 121 -9.53 9.87 -15.19
CA TRP A 121 -10.81 9.83 -15.91
C TRP A 121 -11.64 11.13 -15.83
N ASN A 122 -11.32 12.02 -14.89
CA ASN A 122 -11.99 13.30 -14.65
C ASN A 122 -11.14 14.46 -15.19
N MET A 123 -9.91 14.16 -15.61
CA MET A 123 -8.98 15.10 -16.23
C MET A 123 -9.07 15.04 -17.75
N VAL A 124 -9.93 14.20 -18.33
CA VAL A 124 -10.04 14.05 -19.78
C VAL A 124 -11.39 14.57 -20.25
N HIS A 125 -11.35 15.47 -21.24
CA HIS A 125 -12.53 16.07 -21.83
C HIS A 125 -12.51 15.94 -23.35
N PRO A 126 -13.64 15.57 -23.99
CA PRO A 126 -13.77 15.62 -25.44
C PRO A 126 -13.55 17.03 -25.96
N ASN A 127 -12.92 17.15 -27.12
CA ASN A 127 -12.78 18.40 -27.85
C ASN A 127 -13.65 18.41 -29.13
N THR A 128 -13.76 19.58 -29.74
CA THR A 128 -14.62 19.82 -30.91
C THR A 128 -14.17 19.10 -32.18
N LEU A 129 -12.95 18.54 -32.21
CA LEU A 129 -12.37 17.84 -33.35
C LEU A 129 -12.53 16.31 -33.25
N GLY A 130 -13.34 15.82 -32.30
CA GLY A 130 -13.52 14.39 -32.07
C GLY A 130 -12.32 13.70 -31.41
N SER A 131 -11.43 14.48 -30.79
CA SER A 131 -10.33 13.99 -29.93
C SER A 131 -10.55 14.43 -28.48
N TYR A 132 -9.56 14.28 -27.60
CA TYR A 132 -9.66 14.70 -26.20
C TYR A 132 -8.47 15.57 -25.76
N ILE A 133 -8.68 16.30 -24.68
CA ILE A 133 -7.65 17.09 -23.99
C ILE A 133 -7.51 16.66 -22.54
N TRP A 134 -6.30 16.78 -22.00
CA TRP A 134 -6.02 16.59 -20.59
C TRP A 134 -6.07 17.94 -19.85
N ASP A 135 -6.96 18.06 -18.87
CA ASP A 135 -7.02 19.15 -17.92
C ASP A 135 -6.25 18.78 -16.63
N PHE A 136 -4.98 19.18 -16.58
CA PHE A 136 -4.15 19.04 -15.38
C PHE A 136 -4.45 20.08 -14.29
N SER A 137 -5.31 21.06 -14.58
CA SER A 137 -5.77 22.03 -13.59
C SER A 137 -6.96 21.52 -12.77
N ALA A 138 -7.58 20.41 -13.20
CA ALA A 138 -8.66 19.75 -12.48
C ALA A 138 -8.25 19.39 -11.04
N LYS A 139 -9.11 19.74 -10.07
CA LYS A 139 -8.90 19.52 -8.64
C LYS A 139 -10.04 18.71 -8.01
N HIS A 140 -9.86 18.34 -6.74
CA HIS A 140 -10.86 17.72 -5.85
C HIS A 140 -11.32 16.31 -6.24
N GLY A 141 -10.44 15.50 -6.86
CA GLY A 141 -10.75 14.09 -7.09
C GLY A 141 -10.49 13.19 -5.88
N HIS A 142 -9.69 13.64 -4.91
CA HIS A 142 -9.20 12.79 -3.82
C HIS A 142 -8.53 11.52 -4.35
N CYS A 143 -7.77 11.61 -5.45
CA CYS A 143 -7.26 10.42 -6.16
C CYS A 143 -5.79 10.09 -5.86
N PHE A 144 -5.15 10.87 -4.99
CA PHE A 144 -3.78 10.62 -4.55
C PHE A 144 -3.72 10.59 -3.03
N PRO A 145 -3.05 9.61 -2.39
CA PRO A 145 -2.46 8.39 -2.94
C PRO A 145 -3.52 7.34 -3.35
N GLY A 146 -3.07 6.29 -4.05
CA GLY A 146 -3.92 5.19 -4.52
C GLY A 146 -4.47 4.32 -3.37
N GLY A 147 -5.76 4.46 -3.05
CA GLY A 147 -6.39 3.77 -1.92
C GLY A 147 -6.67 2.26 -2.14
N HIS A 148 -6.81 1.80 -3.39
CA HIS A 148 -6.90 0.36 -3.66
C HIS A 148 -5.54 -0.31 -3.53
N ALA A 149 -4.49 0.35 -4.02
CA ALA A 149 -3.13 -0.15 -3.91
C ALA A 149 -2.69 -0.30 -2.43
N SER A 150 -3.14 0.59 -1.54
CA SER A 150 -2.78 0.51 -0.11
C SER A 150 -3.31 -0.74 0.55
N ALA A 151 -4.49 -1.24 0.16
CA ALA A 151 -5.03 -2.48 0.71
C ALA A 151 -4.07 -3.66 0.48
N GLY A 152 -3.48 -3.76 -0.71
CA GLY A 152 -2.43 -4.76 -0.99
C GLY A 152 -1.13 -4.45 -0.26
N PHE A 153 -0.59 -3.24 -0.42
CA PHE A 153 0.72 -2.85 0.13
C PHE A 153 0.78 -2.98 1.66
N ILE A 154 -0.33 -2.79 2.38
CA ILE A 154 -0.34 -2.84 3.84
C ILE A 154 0.01 -4.24 4.40
N LEU A 155 -0.10 -5.30 3.59
CA LEU A 155 0.38 -6.64 3.95
C LEU A 155 1.89 -6.69 4.19
N MET A 156 2.67 -5.74 3.65
CA MET A 156 4.10 -5.59 3.94
C MET A 156 4.38 -5.40 5.43
N THR A 157 3.39 -4.98 6.24
CA THR A 157 3.49 -4.96 7.72
C THR A 157 3.95 -6.31 8.27
N GLY A 158 3.53 -7.42 7.66
CA GLY A 158 3.95 -8.76 8.05
C GLY A 158 5.47 -9.01 7.91
N TYR A 159 6.15 -8.31 7.00
CA TYR A 159 7.62 -8.35 6.92
C TYR A 159 8.24 -7.93 8.25
N PHE A 160 7.80 -6.80 8.80
CA PHE A 160 8.30 -6.24 10.05
C PHE A 160 7.95 -7.12 11.25
N VAL A 161 6.74 -7.69 11.26
CA VAL A 161 6.28 -8.60 12.32
C VAL A 161 7.17 -9.84 12.44
N TYR A 162 7.54 -10.45 11.31
CA TYR A 162 8.17 -11.77 11.29
C TYR A 162 9.69 -11.74 11.02
N ARG A 163 10.25 -10.59 10.63
CA ARG A 163 11.65 -10.42 10.21
C ARG A 163 12.70 -11.04 11.14
N LEU A 164 12.53 -10.93 12.46
CA LEU A 164 13.55 -11.38 13.43
C LEU A 164 13.46 -12.87 13.78
N GLU A 165 12.30 -13.49 13.58
CA GLU A 165 11.98 -14.85 14.06
C GLU A 165 11.72 -15.82 12.90
N GLN A 166 11.03 -15.39 11.84
CA GLN A 166 10.56 -16.22 10.74
C GLN A 166 10.83 -15.55 9.37
N PRO A 167 12.09 -15.51 8.89
CA PRO A 167 12.46 -14.77 7.68
C PRO A 167 11.69 -15.19 6.43
N LYS A 168 11.45 -16.49 6.20
CA LYS A 168 10.67 -16.98 5.06
C LYS A 168 9.26 -16.40 5.04
N ARG A 169 8.60 -16.35 6.21
CA ARG A 169 7.27 -15.76 6.38
C ARG A 169 7.29 -14.24 6.20
N ALA A 170 8.34 -13.58 6.69
CA ALA A 170 8.50 -12.14 6.50
C ALA A 170 8.56 -11.77 5.00
N TYR A 171 9.38 -12.48 4.23
CA TYR A 171 9.50 -12.25 2.79
C TYR A 171 8.22 -12.63 2.03
N PHE A 172 7.50 -13.67 2.47
CA PHE A 172 6.18 -13.97 1.91
C PHE A 172 5.24 -12.76 2.01
N TYR A 173 5.12 -12.12 3.18
CA TYR A 173 4.29 -10.92 3.34
C TYR A 173 4.81 -9.72 2.54
N LEU A 174 6.13 -9.53 2.47
CA LEU A 174 6.74 -8.47 1.66
C LEU A 174 6.32 -8.59 0.20
N PHE A 175 6.61 -9.74 -0.42
CA PHE A 175 6.34 -9.95 -1.84
C PHE A 175 4.85 -10.02 -2.14
N SER A 176 4.05 -10.65 -1.27
CA SER A 176 2.59 -10.67 -1.44
C SER A 176 2.00 -9.27 -1.38
N GLY A 177 2.45 -8.43 -0.45
CA GLY A 177 1.98 -7.05 -0.34
C GLY A 177 2.38 -6.19 -1.53
N ILE A 178 3.61 -6.33 -2.02
CA ILE A 178 4.07 -5.65 -3.24
C ILE A 178 3.23 -6.08 -4.44
N LEU A 179 3.11 -7.40 -4.66
CA LEU A 179 2.38 -7.97 -5.78
C LEU A 179 0.91 -7.54 -5.77
N LEU A 180 0.22 -7.72 -4.64
CA LEU A 180 -1.18 -7.35 -4.52
C LEU A 180 -1.38 -5.84 -4.64
N GLY A 181 -0.52 -5.02 -4.03
CA GLY A 181 -0.60 -3.57 -4.14
C GLY A 181 -0.49 -3.08 -5.58
N PHE A 182 0.48 -3.63 -6.34
CA PHE A 182 0.63 -3.32 -7.76
C PHE A 182 -0.50 -3.90 -8.62
N MET A 183 -0.97 -5.13 -8.38
CA MET A 183 -2.11 -5.69 -9.11
C MET A 183 -3.37 -4.84 -8.92
N MET A 184 -3.67 -4.47 -7.68
CA MET A 184 -4.82 -3.63 -7.36
C MET A 184 -4.67 -2.22 -7.96
N GLY A 185 -3.47 -1.63 -7.88
CA GLY A 185 -3.17 -0.32 -8.46
C GLY A 185 -3.23 -0.31 -9.99
N TRP A 186 -2.72 -1.35 -10.64
CA TRP A 186 -2.72 -1.50 -12.10
C TRP A 186 -4.14 -1.61 -12.64
N ALA A 187 -4.99 -2.39 -11.98
CA ALA A 187 -6.41 -2.46 -12.32
C ALA A 187 -7.08 -1.07 -12.25
N GLN A 188 -6.69 -0.21 -11.32
CA GLN A 188 -7.21 1.17 -11.26
C GLN A 188 -6.61 2.09 -12.34
N MET A 189 -5.37 1.86 -12.78
CA MET A 189 -4.80 2.57 -13.93
C MET A 189 -5.56 2.25 -15.21
N MET A 190 -5.87 0.96 -15.45
CA MET A 190 -6.66 0.55 -16.62
C MET A 190 -8.05 1.20 -16.65
N ARG A 191 -8.63 1.45 -15.48
CA ARG A 191 -9.93 2.16 -15.34
C ARG A 191 -9.80 3.68 -15.53
N GLY A 192 -8.60 4.24 -15.43
CA GLY A 192 -8.37 5.69 -15.39
C GLY A 192 -8.58 6.33 -14.01
N ALA A 193 -8.61 5.55 -12.92
CA ALA A 193 -8.83 6.08 -11.57
C ALA A 193 -7.55 6.58 -10.89
N HIS A 194 -6.39 6.03 -11.26
CA HIS A 194 -5.11 6.41 -10.67
C HIS A 194 -3.99 6.42 -11.71
N PHE A 195 -3.02 7.32 -11.56
CA PHE A 195 -1.74 7.24 -12.26
C PHE A 195 -0.81 6.20 -11.59
N LEU A 196 0.31 5.83 -12.25
CA LEU A 196 1.30 4.95 -11.64
C LEU A 196 1.93 5.61 -10.40
N SER A 197 2.28 6.89 -10.50
CA SER A 197 2.82 7.68 -9.39
C SER A 197 1.94 7.63 -8.15
N HIS A 198 0.61 7.68 -8.30
CA HIS A 198 -0.33 7.56 -7.17
C HIS A 198 -0.12 6.26 -6.40
N ASN A 199 0.12 5.15 -7.11
CA ASN A 199 0.34 3.84 -6.52
C ASN A 199 1.75 3.70 -5.92
N LEU A 200 2.76 4.25 -6.59
CA LEU A 200 4.14 4.24 -6.08
C LEU A 200 4.27 5.04 -4.77
N TRP A 201 3.67 6.23 -4.72
CA TRP A 201 3.59 7.02 -3.50
C TRP A 201 2.82 6.31 -2.39
N THR A 202 1.76 5.57 -2.71
CA THR A 202 1.10 4.70 -1.72
C THR A 202 2.07 3.69 -1.11
N GLY A 203 2.82 2.97 -1.94
CA GLY A 203 3.80 1.98 -1.48
C GLY A 203 4.87 2.62 -0.58
N TRP A 204 5.36 3.80 -0.99
CA TRP A 204 6.33 4.58 -0.21
C TRP A 204 5.78 4.98 1.17
N VAL A 205 4.56 5.54 1.22
CA VAL A 205 3.91 5.93 2.49
C VAL A 205 3.71 4.73 3.40
N VAL A 206 3.21 3.61 2.86
CA VAL A 206 3.00 2.38 3.64
C VAL A 206 4.33 1.85 4.20
N TRP A 207 5.41 1.87 3.40
CA TRP A 207 6.73 1.46 3.86
C TRP A 207 7.29 2.39 4.94
N ALA A 208 7.16 3.71 4.74
CA ALA A 208 7.62 4.73 5.68
C ALA A 208 6.93 4.61 7.05
N ILE A 209 5.60 4.41 7.06
CA ILE A 209 4.82 4.17 8.29
C ILE A 209 5.33 2.91 9.00
N ASN A 210 5.52 1.82 8.26
CA ASN A 210 6.02 0.59 8.85
C ASN A 210 7.43 0.73 9.43
N ILE A 211 8.34 1.44 8.74
CA ILE A 211 9.68 1.72 9.26
C ILE A 211 9.62 2.54 10.55
N LEU A 212 8.77 3.57 10.59
CA LEU A 212 8.58 4.41 11.78
C LEU A 212 8.08 3.58 12.97
N PHE A 213 6.98 2.84 12.79
CA PHE A 213 6.42 2.02 13.88
C PHE A 213 7.34 0.87 14.28
N TYR A 214 8.07 0.29 13.33
CA TYR A 214 9.06 -0.74 13.65
C TYR A 214 10.23 -0.17 14.45
N ALA A 215 10.70 1.04 14.13
CA ALA A 215 11.72 1.73 14.92
C ALA A 215 11.27 1.99 16.36
N ILE A 216 10.03 2.45 16.55
CA ILE A 216 9.44 2.69 17.88
C ILE A 216 9.34 1.38 18.69
N CYS A 217 8.99 0.27 18.03
CA CYS A 217 8.71 -1.00 18.71
C CYS A 217 9.86 -2.02 18.68
N ILE A 218 11.04 -1.69 18.16
CA ILE A 218 12.11 -2.68 17.91
C ILE A 218 12.53 -3.44 19.15
N HIS A 219 12.71 -2.75 20.29
CA HIS A 219 13.10 -3.37 21.55
C HIS A 219 12.07 -4.38 22.04
N ARG A 220 10.77 -4.14 21.76
CA ARG A 220 9.73 -5.10 22.08
C ARG A 220 9.84 -6.35 21.22
N PHE A 221 10.14 -6.22 19.92
CA PHE A 221 10.37 -7.38 19.06
C PHE A 221 11.59 -8.20 19.47
N GLU A 222 12.68 -7.55 19.88
CA GLU A 222 13.87 -8.24 20.37
C GLU A 222 13.59 -9.00 21.68
N PHE A 223 12.86 -8.38 22.61
CA PHE A 223 12.43 -9.02 23.85
C PHE A 223 11.52 -10.23 23.60
N GLU A 224 10.50 -10.09 22.76
CA GLU A 224 9.59 -11.20 22.42
C GLU A 224 10.33 -12.39 21.80
N LYS A 225 11.33 -12.12 20.96
CA LYS A 225 12.19 -13.16 20.38
C LYS A 225 12.98 -13.89 21.46
N GLN A 226 13.60 -13.17 22.39
CA GLN A 226 14.38 -13.76 23.49
C GLN A 226 13.50 -14.65 24.37
N VAL A 227 12.35 -14.14 24.82
CA VAL A 227 11.41 -14.88 25.67
C VAL A 227 10.96 -16.19 25.00
N LYS A 228 10.67 -16.18 23.69
CA LYS A 228 10.28 -17.41 22.98
C LYS A 228 11.41 -18.42 22.85
N GLN A 229 12.65 -17.94 22.67
CA GLN A 229 13.83 -18.81 22.60
C GLN A 229 14.12 -19.50 23.94
N GLU A 230 13.81 -18.85 25.06
CA GLU A 230 13.94 -19.44 26.40
C GLU A 230 12.84 -20.47 26.73
N LEU A 231 11.71 -20.43 26.01
CA LEU A 231 10.57 -21.32 26.21
C LEU A 231 10.59 -22.57 25.30
N THR A 232 11.50 -22.63 24.32
CA THR A 232 11.70 -23.74 23.38
C THR A 232 12.95 -24.53 23.69
#